data_AF-A0A1D3TSI7-F1
#
_entry.id   AF-A0A1D3TSI7-F1
#
_cell.length_a   1.000
_cell.length_b   1.000
_cell.length_c   1.000
_cell.angle_alpha   90.00
_cell.angle_beta   90.00
_cell.angle_gamma   90.00
#
_symmetry.space_group_name_H-M   'P 1'
#
loop_
_entity.id
_entity.type
_entity.pdbx_description
1 polymer ?
#
loop_
_entity_poly.entity_id
_entity_poly.type
_entity_poly.pdbx_seq_one_letter_code
_entity_poly.pdbx_strand_id
1 'polypeptide(L)'
;MEEKGSECTAPTINEETLQTAVVKAINELLANKEPFLQALQKNIATILNEENDNATNDIDSKLEELQQQLLIQAKSKNDYEDVADEIYHLRELKQNALVENAEREGKRQRIAEMTDFFNEQSCELEEYDEQLVRRLIEKVTVFHDKFAVEFKSGVEIDVEG
;
A
#
# COMPACT_ATOMS: atom_id res chain seq x y z
N MET A 1 -19.20 26.55 32.68
CA MET A 1 -19.07 25.23 33.30
C MET A 1 -18.27 24.40 32.31
N GLU A 2 -17.02 24.11 32.63
CA GLU A 2 -16.20 23.19 31.84
C GLU A 2 -16.72 21.77 32.10
N GLU A 3 -17.13 21.06 31.05
CA GLU A 3 -17.33 19.61 31.13
C GLU A 3 -15.98 18.98 31.46
N LYS A 4 -15.81 18.51 32.70
CA LYS A 4 -14.74 17.57 33.02
C LYS A 4 -14.98 16.33 32.18
N GLY A 5 -14.16 16.14 31.15
CA GLY A 5 -14.15 14.93 30.35
C GLY A 5 -14.06 13.71 31.27
N SER A 6 -14.97 12.76 31.07
CA SER A 6 -15.09 11.54 31.85
C SER A 6 -13.72 10.89 32.05
N GLU A 7 -13.39 10.55 33.30
CA GLU A 7 -12.19 9.77 33.62
C GLU A 7 -12.23 8.45 32.85
N CYS A 8 -11.17 8.16 32.10
CA CYS A 8 -11.06 6.93 31.33
C CYS A 8 -11.02 5.75 32.32
N THR A 9 -12.10 4.97 32.39
CA THR A 9 -12.22 3.78 33.25
C THR A 9 -11.65 2.52 32.57
N ALA A 10 -10.83 2.67 31.54
CA ALA A 10 -10.20 1.54 30.87
C ALA A 10 -9.22 0.84 31.83
N PRO A 11 -9.24 -0.50 31.92
CA PRO A 11 -8.33 -1.24 32.79
C PRO A 11 -6.88 -1.04 32.35
N THR A 12 -5.96 -0.93 33.32
CA THR A 12 -4.52 -0.92 33.05
C THR A 12 -4.07 -2.33 32.70
N ILE A 13 -3.21 -2.46 31.69
CA ILE A 13 -2.69 -3.74 31.23
C ILE A 13 -1.17 -3.81 31.40
N ASN A 14 -0.66 -5.00 31.71
CA ASN A 14 0.78 -5.26 31.72
C ASN A 14 1.29 -5.38 30.28
N GLU A 15 2.43 -4.73 30.01
CA GLU A 15 3.10 -4.78 28.71
C GLU A 15 3.43 -6.21 28.28
N GLU A 16 3.87 -7.08 29.21
CA GLU A 16 4.19 -8.49 28.91
C GLU A 16 2.96 -9.26 28.41
N THR A 17 1.77 -8.97 28.97
CA THR A 17 0.51 -9.57 28.54
C THR A 17 0.16 -9.13 27.12
N LEU A 18 0.32 -7.84 26.83
CA LEU A 18 0.06 -7.28 25.50
C LEU A 18 1.03 -7.86 24.46
N GLN A 19 2.33 -7.92 24.78
CA GLN A 19 3.34 -8.50 23.91
C GLN A 19 3.07 -9.97 23.62
N THR A 20 2.70 -10.75 24.64
CA THR A 20 2.33 -12.17 24.49
C THR A 20 1.12 -12.35 23.59
N ALA A 21 0.08 -11.53 23.75
CA ALA A 21 -1.11 -11.58 22.90
C ALA A 21 -0.77 -11.27 21.43
N VAL A 22 0.10 -10.28 21.19
CA VAL A 22 0.56 -9.93 19.85
C VAL A 22 1.38 -11.06 19.22
N VAL A 23 2.30 -11.69 19.96
CA VAL A 23 3.09 -12.83 19.47
C VAL A 23 2.17 -14.01 19.12
N LYS A 24 1.18 -14.32 19.98
CA LYS A 24 0.18 -15.35 19.69
C LYS A 24 -0.60 -15.06 18.41
N ALA A 25 -1.10 -13.84 18.25
CA ALA A 25 -1.83 -13.45 17.05
C ALA A 25 -0.97 -13.59 15.78
N ILE A 26 0.30 -13.19 15.83
CA ILE A 26 1.21 -13.34 14.69
C ILE A 26 1.49 -14.82 14.41
N ASN A 27 1.67 -15.66 15.43
CA ASN A 27 1.89 -17.09 15.25
C ASN A 27 0.66 -17.80 14.66
N GLU A 28 -0.56 -17.42 15.09
CA GLU A 28 -1.80 -17.91 14.47
C GLU A 28 -1.92 -17.49 13.00
N LEU A 29 -1.53 -16.26 12.69
CA LEU A 29 -1.45 -15.77 11.31
C LEU A 29 -0.42 -16.56 10.47
N LEU A 30 0.75 -16.82 11.04
CA LEU A 30 1.82 -17.59 10.38
C LEU A 30 1.41 -19.06 10.15
N ALA A 31 0.59 -19.63 11.03
CA ALA A 31 0.04 -20.97 10.84
C ALA A 31 -0.98 -21.03 9.70
N ASN A 32 -1.69 -19.94 9.40
CA ASN A 32 -2.66 -19.84 8.31
C ASN A 32 -2.50 -18.55 7.49
N LYS A 33 -1.48 -18.52 6.63
CA LYS A 33 -1.07 -17.34 5.86
C LYS A 33 -2.02 -16.97 4.71
N GLU A 34 -2.80 -17.92 4.20
CA GLU A 34 -3.58 -17.74 2.97
C GLU A 34 -4.59 -16.58 3.03
N PRO A 35 -5.46 -16.46 4.06
CA PRO A 35 -6.44 -15.38 4.13
C PRO A 35 -5.78 -14.01 4.21
N PHE A 36 -4.66 -13.93 4.93
CA PHE A 36 -3.89 -12.70 5.06
C PHE A 36 -3.26 -12.27 3.74
N LEU A 37 -2.58 -13.19 3.04
CA LEU A 37 -1.96 -12.91 1.76
C LEU A 37 -3.01 -12.52 0.71
N GLN A 38 -4.18 -13.18 0.70
CA GLN A 38 -5.29 -12.83 -0.18
C GLN A 38 -5.88 -11.45 0.13
N ALA A 39 -6.09 -11.11 1.41
CA ALA A 39 -6.60 -9.80 1.81
C ALA A 39 -5.61 -8.69 1.44
N LEU A 40 -4.33 -8.91 1.70
CA LEU A 40 -3.24 -8.03 1.32
C LEU A 40 -3.25 -7.82 -0.21
N GLN A 41 -3.18 -8.88 -1.00
CA GLN A 41 -3.21 -8.83 -2.46
C GLN A 41 -4.45 -8.12 -3.00
N LYS A 42 -5.64 -8.38 -2.45
CA LYS A 42 -6.90 -7.78 -2.90
C LYS A 42 -6.97 -6.27 -2.66
N ASN A 43 -6.61 -5.81 -1.45
CA ASN A 43 -6.59 -4.39 -1.11
C ASN A 43 -5.63 -3.61 -2.01
N ILE A 44 -4.60 -4.30 -2.46
CA ILE A 44 -3.52 -3.75 -3.25
C ILE A 44 -3.84 -3.77 -4.75
N ALA A 45 -4.36 -4.87 -5.30
CA ALA A 45 -4.74 -4.97 -6.71
C ALA A 45 -5.76 -3.90 -7.09
N THR A 46 -6.67 -3.59 -6.17
CA THR A 46 -7.67 -2.51 -6.34
C THR A 46 -7.01 -1.13 -6.50
N ILE A 47 -5.80 -0.93 -5.97
CA ILE A 47 -5.02 0.33 -6.03
C ILE A 47 -4.00 0.30 -7.19
N LEU A 48 -3.57 -0.88 -7.62
CA LEU A 48 -2.46 -1.10 -8.54
C LEU A 48 -2.89 -1.64 -9.91
N ASN A 49 -4.04 -1.19 -10.44
CA ASN A 49 -4.51 -1.59 -11.76
C ASN A 49 -3.39 -1.46 -12.82
N GLU A 50 -3.14 -2.57 -13.53
CA GLU A 50 -2.11 -2.71 -14.57
C GLU A 50 -2.37 -1.80 -15.78
N GLU A 51 -3.61 -1.36 -15.98
CA GLU A 51 -4.04 -0.50 -17.09
C GLU A 51 -3.28 0.85 -17.09
N ASN A 52 -2.96 1.38 -15.91
CA ASN A 52 -2.22 2.63 -15.78
C ASN A 52 -0.69 2.47 -16.01
N ASP A 53 -0.16 1.26 -16.06
CA ASP A 53 1.28 1.03 -16.26
C ASP A 53 1.66 1.13 -17.75
N ASN A 54 0.67 0.89 -18.64
CA ASN A 54 0.83 1.01 -20.08
C ASN A 54 0.48 2.41 -20.61
N ALA A 55 -0.08 3.29 -19.78
CA ALA A 55 -0.53 4.62 -20.18
C ALA A 55 0.58 5.47 -20.83
N THR A 56 1.85 5.22 -20.50
CA THR A 56 2.98 5.94 -21.10
C THR A 56 3.31 5.51 -22.53
N ASN A 57 3.00 4.26 -22.92
CA ASN A 57 3.31 3.74 -24.25
C ASN A 57 2.42 4.37 -25.33
N ASP A 58 1.14 4.57 -25.01
CA ASP A 58 0.19 5.22 -25.90
C ASP A 58 0.53 6.72 -26.06
N ILE A 59 0.93 7.38 -24.96
CA ILE A 59 1.39 8.77 -24.98
C ILE A 59 2.67 8.90 -25.81
N ASP A 60 3.60 7.96 -25.70
CA ASP A 60 4.86 7.99 -26.47
C ASP A 60 4.61 7.85 -27.97
N SER A 61 3.74 6.91 -28.37
CA SER A 61 3.34 6.75 -29.77
C SER A 61 2.71 8.05 -30.31
N LYS A 62 1.83 8.68 -29.52
CA LYS A 62 1.17 9.94 -29.91
C LYS A 62 2.14 11.13 -30.00
N LEU A 63 3.10 11.20 -29.07
CA LEU A 63 4.16 12.21 -29.09
C LEU A 63 5.04 12.06 -30.34
N GLU A 64 5.38 10.84 -30.75
CA GLU A 64 6.16 10.60 -31.96
C GLU A 64 5.42 11.07 -33.22
N GLU A 65 4.13 10.76 -33.34
CA GLU A 65 3.28 11.23 -34.44
C GLU A 65 3.24 12.77 -34.52
N LEU A 66 2.96 13.44 -33.40
CA LEU A 66 2.83 14.90 -33.37
C LEU A 66 4.17 15.59 -33.64
N GLN A 67 5.29 15.04 -33.15
CA GLN A 67 6.62 15.55 -33.47
C GLN A 67 6.93 15.46 -34.98
N GLN A 68 6.54 14.37 -35.64
CA GLN A 68 6.67 14.25 -37.09
C GLN A 68 5.78 15.26 -37.84
N GLN A 69 4.54 15.46 -37.39
CA GLN A 69 3.63 16.46 -37.97
C GLN A 69 4.18 17.88 -37.82
N LEU A 70 4.73 18.22 -36.65
CA LEU A 70 5.35 19.51 -36.38
C LEU A 70 6.49 19.81 -37.37
N LEU A 71 7.36 18.82 -37.63
CA LEU A 71 8.44 18.95 -38.61
C LEU A 71 7.93 19.20 -40.04
N ILE A 72 6.82 18.58 -40.42
CA ILE A 72 6.20 18.78 -41.74
C ILE A 72 5.61 20.19 -41.84
N GLN A 73 4.82 20.61 -40.86
CA GLN A 73 4.17 21.93 -40.85
C GLN A 73 5.19 23.07 -40.83
N ALA A 74 6.26 22.96 -40.03
CA ALA A 74 7.34 23.93 -39.98
C ALA A 74 8.06 24.06 -41.33
N LYS A 75 8.33 22.95 -42.02
CA LYS A 75 8.90 22.96 -43.38
C LYS A 75 7.97 23.61 -44.40
N SER A 76 6.67 23.40 -44.24
CA SER A 76 5.63 23.98 -45.11
C SER A 76 5.25 25.42 -44.77
N LYS A 77 5.82 26.03 -43.72
CA LYS A 77 5.45 27.35 -43.17
C LYS A 77 3.97 27.48 -42.80
N ASN A 78 3.33 26.36 -42.46
CA ASN A 78 1.98 26.36 -41.91
C ASN A 78 2.03 26.74 -40.43
N ASP A 79 0.90 27.20 -39.91
CA ASP A 79 0.70 27.34 -38.47
C ASP A 79 0.79 25.96 -37.79
N TYR A 80 1.45 25.91 -36.65
CA TYR A 80 1.75 24.70 -35.89
C TYR A 80 1.55 24.89 -34.38
N GLU A 81 1.00 26.02 -33.95
CA GLU A 81 0.77 26.35 -32.53
C GLU A 81 -0.02 25.24 -31.83
N ASP A 82 -1.13 24.78 -32.43
CA ASP A 82 -1.98 23.71 -31.89
C ASP A 82 -1.22 22.40 -31.67
N VAL A 83 -0.32 22.03 -32.59
CA VAL A 83 0.50 20.81 -32.49
C VAL A 83 1.55 20.97 -31.39
N ALA A 84 2.13 22.16 -31.24
CA ALA A 84 3.08 22.45 -30.18
C ALA A 84 2.42 22.38 -28.79
N ASP A 85 1.23 22.96 -28.64
CA ASP A 85 0.46 22.94 -27.40
C ASP A 85 0.06 21.51 -27.00
N GLU A 86 -0.38 20.70 -27.97
CA GLU A 86 -0.73 19.30 -27.69
C GLU A 86 0.50 18.47 -27.29
N ILE A 87 1.68 18.72 -27.88
CA ILE A 87 2.94 18.11 -27.44
C ILE A 87 3.29 18.50 -26.00
N TYR A 88 3.12 19.77 -25.62
CA TYR A 88 3.36 20.21 -24.24
C TYR A 88 2.41 19.53 -23.26
N HIS A 89 1.12 19.49 -23.58
CA HIS A 89 0.10 18.83 -22.76
C HIS A 89 0.38 17.32 -22.59
N LEU A 90 0.72 16.60 -23.67
CA LEU A 90 1.03 15.18 -23.60
C LEU A 90 2.31 14.89 -22.79
N ARG A 91 3.31 15.79 -22.82
CA ARG A 91 4.50 15.66 -21.98
C ARG A 91 4.17 15.82 -20.50
N GLU A 92 3.29 16.75 -20.16
CA GLU A 92 2.81 16.93 -18.78
C GLU A 92 2.03 15.70 -18.30
N LEU A 93 1.10 15.21 -19.10
CA LEU A 93 0.37 13.97 -18.81
C LEU A 93 1.32 12.78 -18.62
N LYS A 94 2.33 12.63 -19.48
CA LYS A 94 3.35 11.58 -19.35
C LYS A 94 4.09 11.69 -18.01
N GLN A 95 4.50 12.89 -17.63
CA GLN A 95 5.23 13.12 -16.39
C GLN A 95 4.38 12.75 -15.17
N ASN A 96 3.09 13.14 -15.18
CA ASN A 96 2.16 12.80 -14.10
C ASN A 96 1.96 11.28 -14.01
N ALA A 97 1.75 10.60 -15.14
CA ALA A 97 1.63 9.15 -15.19
C ALA A 97 2.89 8.43 -14.67
N LEU A 98 4.09 8.94 -14.97
CA LEU A 98 5.34 8.38 -14.45
C LEU A 98 5.48 8.54 -12.93
N VAL A 99 5.09 9.69 -12.38
CA VAL A 99 5.12 9.93 -10.93
C VAL A 99 4.14 8.98 -10.23
N GLU A 100 2.90 8.90 -10.72
CA GLU A 100 1.89 7.99 -10.18
C GLU A 100 2.32 6.52 -10.31
N ASN A 101 3.00 6.15 -11.40
CA ASN A 101 3.54 4.80 -11.56
C ASN A 101 4.67 4.50 -10.56
N ALA A 102 5.59 5.44 -10.34
CA ALA A 102 6.67 5.27 -9.36
C ALA A 102 6.14 5.12 -7.93
N GLU A 103 5.11 5.88 -7.54
CA GLU A 103 4.45 5.73 -6.24
C GLU A 103 3.76 4.37 -6.07
N ARG A 104 3.18 3.85 -7.17
CA ARG A 104 2.55 2.53 -7.22
C ARG A 104 3.59 1.40 -7.15
N GLU A 105 4.71 1.54 -7.84
CA GLU A 105 5.80 0.56 -7.82
C GLU A 105 6.43 0.43 -6.41
N GLY A 106 6.60 1.55 -5.70
CA GLY A 106 7.06 1.51 -4.30
C GLY A 106 6.10 0.75 -3.37
N LYS A 107 4.79 0.79 -3.65
CA LYS A 107 3.81 -0.03 -2.92
C LYS A 107 3.94 -1.50 -3.31
N ARG A 108 4.05 -1.83 -4.61
CA ARG A 108 4.29 -3.20 -5.10
C ARG A 108 5.49 -3.85 -4.45
N GLN A 109 6.61 -3.14 -4.41
CA GLN A 109 7.85 -3.62 -3.84
C GLN A 109 7.71 -4.01 -2.36
N ARG A 110 7.07 -3.16 -1.54
CA ARG A 110 6.82 -3.47 -0.12
C ARG A 110 5.97 -4.73 0.07
N ILE A 111 5.11 -5.05 -0.87
CA ILE A 111 4.18 -6.18 -0.80
C ILE A 111 4.87 -7.46 -1.23
N ALA A 112 5.69 -7.39 -2.27
CA ALA A 112 6.58 -8.47 -2.64
C ALA A 112 7.50 -8.83 -1.47
N GLU A 113 8.18 -7.83 -0.87
CA GLU A 113 9.03 -8.02 0.31
C GLU A 113 8.28 -8.65 1.48
N MET A 114 7.05 -8.22 1.74
CA MET A 114 6.24 -8.75 2.84
C MET A 114 5.75 -10.17 2.53
N THR A 115 5.39 -10.47 1.28
CA THR A 115 4.99 -11.81 0.84
C THR A 115 6.17 -12.78 0.92
N ASP A 116 7.33 -12.36 0.45
CA ASP A 116 8.57 -13.15 0.51
C ASP A 116 8.97 -13.42 1.96
N PHE A 117 8.94 -12.39 2.82
CA PHE A 117 9.16 -12.55 4.25
C PHE A 117 8.22 -13.60 4.86
N PHE A 118 6.91 -13.53 4.58
CA PHE A 118 5.96 -14.52 5.08
C PHE A 118 6.22 -15.92 4.54
N ASN A 119 6.67 -16.08 3.30
CA ASN A 119 7.00 -17.38 2.74
C ASN A 119 8.29 -17.98 3.32
N GLU A 120 9.27 -17.14 3.67
CA GLU A 120 10.53 -17.54 4.29
C GLU A 120 10.37 -17.92 5.77
N GLN A 121 9.45 -17.27 6.48
CA GLN A 121 9.15 -17.59 7.88
C GLN A 121 8.50 -18.98 7.99
N SER A 122 9.28 -19.96 8.45
CA SER A 122 8.84 -21.35 8.65
C SER A 122 8.76 -21.74 10.13
N CYS A 123 9.02 -20.80 11.04
CA CYS A 123 9.03 -21.01 12.48
C CYS A 123 8.09 -20.03 13.20
N GLU A 124 7.56 -20.47 14.34
CA GLU A 124 6.82 -19.63 15.28
C GLU A 124 7.77 -18.59 15.88
N LEU A 125 7.27 -17.38 16.09
CA LEU A 125 7.96 -16.35 16.87
C LEU A 125 8.00 -16.77 18.33
N GLU A 126 9.22 -16.90 18.86
CA GLU A 126 9.46 -17.17 20.28
C GLU A 126 9.45 -15.87 21.11
N GLU A 127 9.78 -14.73 20.49
CA GLU A 127 9.94 -13.44 21.16
C GLU A 127 9.20 -12.30 20.42
N TYR A 128 8.92 -11.24 21.16
CA TYR A 128 8.33 -10.02 20.61
C TYR A 128 9.38 -9.23 19.81
N ASP A 129 9.18 -9.13 18.50
CA ASP A 129 9.98 -8.29 17.61
C ASP A 129 9.23 -6.98 17.29
N GLU A 130 9.69 -5.86 17.85
CA GLU A 130 9.08 -4.55 17.64
C GLU A 130 9.06 -4.12 16.16
N GLN A 131 10.11 -4.44 15.40
CA GLN A 131 10.14 -4.10 13.98
C GLN A 131 9.09 -4.88 13.21
N LEU A 132 8.94 -6.17 13.53
CA LEU A 132 7.94 -7.01 12.90
C LEU A 132 6.53 -6.56 13.25
N VAL A 133 6.26 -6.26 14.52
CA VAL A 133 4.96 -5.79 14.99
C VAL A 133 4.57 -4.48 14.31
N ARG A 134 5.49 -3.52 14.20
CA ARG A 134 5.24 -2.26 13.47
C ARG A 134 4.96 -2.47 11.98
N ARG A 135 5.48 -3.53 11.38
CA ARG A 135 5.21 -3.88 9.97
C ARG A 135 3.85 -4.55 9.80
N LEU A 136 3.40 -5.35 10.75
CA LEU A 136 2.22 -6.21 10.61
C LEU A 136 0.94 -5.65 11.26
N ILE A 137 1.06 -5.02 12.42
CA ILE A 137 -0.08 -4.64 13.26
C ILE A 137 -0.48 -3.19 12.98
N GLU A 138 -1.77 -2.97 12.77
CA GLU A 138 -2.37 -1.64 12.64
C GLU A 138 -2.79 -1.12 14.02
N LYS A 139 -3.55 -1.91 14.77
CA LYS A 139 -3.95 -1.58 16.14
C LYS A 139 -4.25 -2.84 16.97
N VAL A 140 -4.23 -2.69 18.28
CA VAL A 140 -4.70 -3.70 19.24
C VAL A 140 -5.80 -3.09 20.08
N THR A 141 -6.97 -3.73 20.11
CA THR A 141 -8.11 -3.32 20.94
C THR A 141 -8.20 -4.25 22.13
N VAL A 142 -8.13 -3.68 23.33
CA VAL A 142 -8.17 -4.44 24.59
C VAL A 142 -9.60 -4.49 25.11
N PHE A 143 -10.14 -5.70 25.27
CA PHE A 143 -11.40 -5.97 25.95
C PHE A 143 -11.14 -6.57 27.34
N HIS A 144 -12.20 -6.80 28.12
CA HIS A 144 -12.05 -7.37 29.46
C HIS A 144 -11.52 -8.83 29.45
N ASP A 145 -11.80 -9.56 28.38
CA ASP A 145 -11.58 -11.01 28.25
C ASP A 145 -10.76 -11.40 27.01
N LYS A 146 -10.46 -10.44 26.13
CA LYS A 146 -9.76 -10.71 24.86
C LYS A 146 -9.00 -9.51 24.30
N PHE A 147 -8.12 -9.81 23.35
CA PHE A 147 -7.40 -8.87 22.50
C PHE A 147 -7.86 -9.02 21.06
N ALA A 148 -8.42 -7.98 20.46
CA ALA A 148 -8.61 -7.94 19.01
C ALA A 148 -7.37 -7.30 18.39
N VAL A 149 -6.57 -8.09 17.70
CA VAL A 149 -5.36 -7.65 17.00
C VAL A 149 -5.71 -7.46 15.53
N GLU A 150 -5.72 -6.21 15.08
CA GLU A 150 -5.96 -5.86 13.68
C GLU A 150 -4.64 -5.70 12.94
N PHE A 151 -4.49 -6.48 11.87
CA PHE A 151 -3.36 -6.41 10.97
C PHE A 151 -3.56 -5.34 9.91
N LYS A 152 -2.46 -4.80 9.38
CA LYS A 152 -2.49 -3.81 8.28
C LYS A 152 -3.12 -4.32 6.98
N SER A 153 -3.30 -5.63 6.85
CA SER A 153 -4.06 -6.24 5.77
C SER A 153 -5.59 -6.13 5.94
N GLY A 154 -6.06 -5.71 7.12
CA GLY A 154 -7.48 -5.70 7.52
C GLY A 154 -7.97 -7.02 8.11
N VAL A 155 -7.10 -8.02 8.29
CA VAL A 155 -7.42 -9.24 9.04
C VAL A 155 -7.45 -8.92 10.53
N GLU A 156 -8.44 -9.44 11.26
CA GLU A 156 -8.54 -9.32 12.72
C GLU A 156 -8.44 -10.72 13.34
N ILE A 157 -7.63 -10.85 14.39
CA ILE A 157 -7.51 -12.07 15.20
C ILE A 157 -7.85 -11.73 16.64
N ASP A 158 -8.80 -12.49 17.20
CA ASP A 158 -9.16 -12.43 18.61
C ASP A 158 -8.29 -13.41 19.41
N VAL A 159 -7.53 -12.91 20.37
CA VAL A 159 -6.72 -13.73 21.29
C VAL A 159 -7.32 -13.65 22.68
N GLU A 160 -7.54 -14.80 23.33
CA GLU A 160 -8.00 -14.86 24.73
C GLU A 160 -6.96 -14.22 25.66
N GLY A 161 -7.43 -13.35 26.56
CA GLY A 161 -6.59 -12.53 27.43
C GLY A 161 -6.21 -13.12 28.78
#